data_AF-I3S7Q0-F1
#
_entry.id   AF-I3S7Q0-F1
#
_cell.length_a   1.000
_cell.length_b   1.000
_cell.length_c   1.000
_cell.angle_alpha   90.00
_cell.angle_beta   90.00
_cell.angle_gamma   90.00
#
_symmetry.space_group_name_H-M   'P 1'
#
loop_
_entity.id
_entity.type
_entity.pdbx_description
1 polymer ?
#
loop_
_entity_poly.entity_id
_entity_poly.type
_entity_poly.pdbx_seq_one_letter_code
_entity_poly.pdbx_strand_id
1 'polypeptide(L)'
;MVDLIENESPNTGREGALSFSEPAWLEGEEETMALWVKWRGTWLAGIKCVRADCPLLTLKAKPTHEQKNYFVIFFPHTKKYSWANMLLVRPIDEFPQPTAYETHQEALEIVKDLTVVRRFTMQDLALSILYTLDQLHSHALVETACDVMVWKELAMKASSCNAYSDLGRMLLKLQNSIALRYISADWINSSFDTWAERCRNVNGGSIRCG
;
A
#
# COMPACT_ATOMS: atom_id res chain seq x y z
N MET A 1 4.47 52.72 48.54
CA MET A 1 5.88 53.09 48.28
C MET A 1 6.66 51.79 48.47
N VAL A 2 6.66 50.86 47.49
CA VAL A 2 7.62 50.68 46.36
C VAL A 2 9.07 50.65 46.91
N ASP A 3 9.81 49.53 46.85
CA ASP A 3 10.53 48.93 45.69
C ASP A 3 10.60 47.38 45.79
N LEU A 4 10.36 46.58 44.73
CA LEU A 4 11.26 46.13 43.63
C LEU A 4 12.57 45.44 44.08
N ILE A 5 12.73 44.13 43.80
CA ILE A 5 13.83 43.52 43.03
C ILE A 5 13.52 42.04 42.70
N GLU A 6 13.87 41.74 41.45
CA GLU A 6 13.81 40.61 40.53
C GLU A 6 13.83 39.15 41.00
N ASN A 7 13.12 38.36 40.18
CA ASN A 7 13.07 36.91 40.09
C ASN A 7 14.40 36.29 39.62
N GLU A 8 14.85 35.23 40.31
CA GLU A 8 15.84 34.28 39.76
C GLU A 8 15.12 32.96 39.41
N SER A 9 15.17 32.61 38.13
CA SER A 9 14.64 31.37 37.55
C SER A 9 15.69 30.26 37.68
N PRO A 10 15.34 29.03 38.10
CA PRO A 10 16.22 27.89 37.95
C PRO A 10 16.10 27.34 36.51
N ASN A 11 17.10 27.71 35.73
CA ASN A 11 17.85 26.88 34.79
C ASN A 11 17.03 25.89 33.94
N THR A 12 16.83 26.30 32.70
CA THR A 12 16.35 25.51 31.57
C THR A 12 17.19 24.23 31.38
N GLY A 13 16.60 23.10 31.76
CA GLY A 13 16.97 21.79 31.21
C GLY A 13 16.71 21.83 29.70
N ARG A 14 17.79 22.07 28.95
CA ARG A 14 17.81 22.02 27.49
C ARG A 14 17.69 20.56 27.08
N GLU A 15 16.47 20.03 27.11
CA GLU A 15 16.12 18.81 26.39
C GLU A 15 16.31 19.11 24.91
N GLY A 16 17.52 18.83 24.44
CA GLY A 16 17.84 18.83 23.03
C GLY A 16 16.85 17.90 22.36
N ALA A 17 15.99 18.48 21.52
CA ALA A 17 15.27 17.72 20.52
C ALA A 17 16.34 16.98 19.71
N LEU A 18 16.55 15.71 20.04
CA LEU A 18 17.38 14.81 19.25
C LEU A 18 16.69 14.75 17.88
N SER A 19 17.25 15.49 16.92
CA SER A 19 16.94 15.29 15.51
C SER A 19 17.46 13.89 15.17
N PHE A 20 16.62 12.89 15.39
CA PHE A 20 16.89 11.52 14.98
C PHE A 20 16.86 11.51 13.45
N SER A 21 18.04 11.64 12.85
CA SER A 21 18.24 11.42 11.43
C SER A 21 17.87 9.99 11.08
N GLU A 22 17.16 9.82 9.97
CA GLU A 22 16.86 8.52 9.38
C GLU A 22 18.18 7.74 9.20
N PRO A 23 18.35 6.52 9.74
CA PRO A 23 19.46 5.67 9.35
C PRO A 23 19.58 5.55 7.83
N ALA A 24 20.80 5.67 7.30
CA ALA A 24 21.09 5.62 5.87
C ALA A 24 20.55 4.37 5.16
N TRP A 25 20.37 3.26 5.89
CA TRP A 25 19.81 2.01 5.35
C TRP A 25 18.28 2.04 5.16
N LEU A 26 17.59 3.08 5.65
CA LEU A 26 16.17 3.32 5.42
C LEU A 26 15.90 4.46 4.43
N GLU A 27 16.96 5.15 3.97
CA GLU A 27 16.87 6.21 2.97
C GLU A 27 16.36 5.63 1.65
N GLY A 28 15.21 6.15 1.19
CA GLY A 28 14.53 5.69 -0.02
C GLY A 28 13.13 5.19 0.28
N GLU A 29 12.13 6.04 0.00
CA GLU A 29 10.72 5.64 -0.01
C GLU A 29 10.40 4.61 -1.14
N GLU A 30 11.35 4.39 -2.03
CA GLU A 30 11.19 3.61 -3.27
C GLU A 30 11.75 2.18 -3.21
N GLU A 31 12.32 1.74 -2.08
CA GLU A 31 12.87 0.38 -1.96
C GLU A 31 12.00 -0.54 -1.08
N THR A 32 11.77 -1.74 -1.60
CA THR A 32 11.14 -2.84 -0.84
C THR A 32 12.24 -3.61 -0.12
N MET A 33 12.12 -3.76 1.20
CA MET A 33 13.16 -4.41 2.02
C MET A 33 12.55 -5.26 3.13
N ALA A 34 13.18 -6.40 3.44
CA ALA A 34 12.82 -7.20 4.61
C ALA A 34 13.40 -6.57 5.88
N LEU A 35 12.62 -6.57 6.96
CA LEU A 35 12.95 -5.94 8.23
C LEU A 35 12.40 -6.73 9.42
N TRP A 36 13.06 -6.60 10.57
CA TRP A 36 12.45 -6.91 11.86
C TRP A 36 11.63 -5.74 12.34
N VAL A 37 10.46 -6.01 12.91
CA VAL A 37 9.51 -5.02 13.44
C VAL A 37 9.11 -5.41 14.85
N LYS A 38 9.29 -4.50 15.80
CA LYS A 38 8.94 -4.73 17.21
C LYS A 38 7.45 -4.52 17.42
N TRP A 39 6.76 -5.57 17.88
CA TRP A 39 5.34 -5.56 18.15
C TRP A 39 5.05 -6.20 19.51
N ARG A 40 4.41 -5.44 20.42
CA ARG A 40 4.02 -5.93 21.77
C ARG A 40 5.15 -6.65 22.54
N GLY A 41 6.39 -6.21 22.36
CA GLY A 41 7.56 -6.77 23.05
C GLY A 41 8.29 -7.88 22.30
N THR A 42 7.75 -8.41 21.20
CA THR A 42 8.41 -9.41 20.34
C THR A 42 8.79 -8.84 18.98
N TRP A 43 9.74 -9.48 18.31
CA TRP A 43 10.18 -9.12 16.96
C TRP A 43 9.51 -10.02 15.92
N LEU A 44 8.90 -9.38 14.93
CA LEU A 44 8.24 -10.00 13.78
C LEU A 44 8.99 -9.65 12.49
N ALA A 45 9.07 -10.56 11.54
CA ALA A 45 9.62 -10.26 10.23
C ALA A 45 8.53 -9.69 9.33
N GLY A 46 8.86 -8.62 8.61
CA GLY A 46 7.97 -7.94 7.69
C GLY A 46 8.73 -7.33 6.52
N ILE A 47 7.99 -6.79 5.57
CA ILE A 47 8.54 -6.19 4.36
C ILE A 47 8.11 -4.72 4.31
N LYS A 48 9.06 -3.78 4.25
CA LYS A 48 8.80 -2.38 3.94
C LYS A 48 8.22 -2.28 2.54
N CYS A 49 7.04 -1.68 2.44
CA CYS A 49 6.36 -1.50 1.17
C CYS A 49 6.77 -0.18 0.52
N VAL A 50 6.94 -0.21 -0.79
CA VAL A 50 6.91 1.02 -1.59
C VAL A 50 5.49 1.56 -1.67
N ARG A 51 5.35 2.87 -1.84
CA ARG A 51 4.05 3.55 -1.85
C ARG A 51 3.04 2.95 -2.84
N ALA A 52 3.50 2.52 -4.01
CA ALA A 52 2.65 1.94 -5.05
C ALA A 52 2.02 0.60 -4.62
N ASP A 53 2.70 -0.16 -3.77
CA ASP A 53 2.25 -1.46 -3.28
C ASP A 53 1.42 -1.37 -1.98
N CYS A 54 1.18 -0.16 -1.48
CA CYS A 54 0.38 0.11 -0.29
C CYS A 54 -1.11 0.31 -0.63
N PRO A 55 -2.04 -0.43 0.01
CA PRO A 55 -3.47 -0.15 -0.13
C PRO A 55 -3.84 1.28 0.29
N LEU A 56 -4.77 1.91 -0.43
CA LEU A 56 -5.20 3.29 -0.15
C LEU A 56 -5.74 3.44 1.27
N LEU A 57 -6.48 2.44 1.78
CA LEU A 57 -6.99 2.44 3.15
C LEU A 57 -5.85 2.47 4.18
N THR A 58 -4.78 1.72 3.94
CA THR A 58 -3.58 1.75 4.78
C THR A 58 -2.93 3.12 4.75
N LEU A 59 -2.78 3.72 3.57
CA LEU A 59 -2.20 5.06 3.42
C LEU A 59 -3.02 6.14 4.14
N LYS A 60 -4.35 6.05 4.10
CA LYS A 60 -5.26 6.95 4.81
C LYS A 60 -5.20 6.80 6.33
N ALA A 61 -4.88 5.61 6.82
CA ALA A 61 -4.71 5.31 8.24
C ALA A 61 -3.32 5.70 8.79
N LYS A 62 -2.59 6.62 8.12
CA LYS A 62 -1.29 7.09 8.58
C LYS A 62 -1.40 7.70 9.99
N PRO A 63 -0.53 7.30 10.94
CA PRO A 63 -0.49 7.93 12.26
C PRO A 63 -0.25 9.43 12.16
N THR A 64 -0.99 10.21 12.95
CA THR A 64 -0.97 11.69 12.95
C THR A 64 0.19 12.30 13.74
N HIS A 65 0.98 11.50 14.44
CA HIS A 65 2.05 12.01 15.30
C HIS A 65 3.28 12.42 14.46
N GLU A 66 3.35 13.70 14.07
CA GLU A 66 4.29 14.24 13.08
C GLU A 66 5.78 14.11 13.45
N GLN A 67 6.12 13.97 14.73
CA GLN A 67 7.53 13.82 15.16
C GLN A 67 8.15 12.45 14.85
N LYS A 68 7.39 11.51 14.30
CA LYS A 68 7.81 10.12 14.11
C LYS A 68 7.78 9.76 12.64
N ASN A 69 8.90 9.26 12.12
CA ASN A 69 8.96 8.68 10.78
C ASN A 69 8.31 7.30 10.81
N TYR A 70 7.35 7.09 9.90
CA TYR A 70 6.65 5.82 9.75
C TYR A 70 6.71 5.37 8.30
N PHE A 71 6.75 4.06 8.11
CA PHE A 71 6.57 3.41 6.82
C PHE A 71 5.58 2.25 6.96
N VAL A 72 5.04 1.82 5.82
CA VAL A 72 4.11 0.71 5.77
C VAL A 72 4.91 -0.59 5.71
N ILE A 73 4.55 -1.52 6.59
CA ILE A 73 5.06 -2.88 6.62
C ILE A 73 3.95 -3.84 6.20
N PHE A 74 4.26 -4.72 5.26
CA PHE A 74 3.47 -5.92 4.98
C PHE A 74 4.01 -7.11 5.77
N PHE A 75 3.12 -7.87 6.41
CA PHE A 75 3.46 -9.10 7.13
C PHE A 75 3.00 -10.32 6.33
N PRO A 76 3.90 -11.04 5.63
CA PRO A 76 3.50 -12.12 4.71
C PRO A 76 2.68 -13.23 5.36
N HIS A 77 2.99 -13.58 6.61
CA HIS A 77 2.28 -14.63 7.34
C HIS A 77 0.79 -14.30 7.55
N THR A 78 0.45 -13.05 7.87
CA THR A 78 -0.94 -12.63 8.12
C THR A 78 -1.59 -11.94 6.93
N LYS A 79 -0.80 -11.61 5.90
CA LYS A 79 -1.19 -10.82 4.73
C LYS A 79 -1.83 -9.47 5.11
N LYS A 80 -1.28 -8.83 6.14
CA LYS A 80 -1.76 -7.55 6.68
C LYS A 80 -0.71 -6.45 6.51
N TYR A 81 -1.19 -5.23 6.36
CA TYR A 81 -0.38 -4.02 6.37
C TYR A 81 -0.51 -3.30 7.70
N SER A 82 0.59 -2.73 8.18
CA SER A 82 0.60 -1.88 9.38
C SER A 82 1.61 -0.75 9.21
N TRP A 83 1.41 0.33 9.96
CA TRP A 83 2.42 1.38 10.09
C TRP A 83 3.42 1.00 11.18
N ALA A 84 4.70 1.00 10.86
CA ALA A 84 5.77 0.81 11.82
C ALA A 84 6.53 2.12 12.01
N ASN A 85 6.83 2.43 13.27
CA ASN A 85 7.73 3.52 13.60
C ASN A 85 9.16 3.09 13.27
N MET A 86 9.94 4.00 12.68
CA MET A 86 11.34 3.78 12.37
C MET A 86 12.19 3.29 13.55
N LEU A 87 11.92 3.74 14.77
CA LEU A 87 12.65 3.33 15.97
C LEU A 87 12.30 1.91 16.45
N LEU A 88 11.27 1.30 15.86
CA LEU A 88 10.78 -0.03 16.19
C LEU A 88 11.11 -1.04 15.09
N VAL A 89 12.11 -0.76 14.25
CA VAL A 89 12.60 -1.70 13.25
C VAL A 89 14.10 -1.93 13.33
N ARG A 90 14.53 -3.06 12.77
CA ARG A 90 15.94 -3.44 12.62
C ARG A 90 16.17 -4.10 11.25
N PRO A 91 17.40 -4.02 10.71
CA PRO A 91 17.82 -4.78 9.54
C PRO A 91 17.55 -6.28 9.71
N ILE A 92 17.11 -6.97 8.66
CA ILE A 92 16.69 -8.38 8.74
C ILE A 92 17.85 -9.35 9.05
N ASP A 93 19.08 -8.95 8.76
CA ASP A 93 20.32 -9.68 9.05
C ASP A 93 20.74 -9.61 10.53
N GLU A 94 20.06 -8.79 11.34
CA GLU A 94 20.18 -8.85 12.79
C GLU A 94 19.42 -10.05 13.40
N PHE A 95 19.81 -10.42 14.62
CA PHE A 95 19.20 -11.52 15.39
C PHE A 95 18.54 -11.01 16.68
N PRO A 96 17.52 -10.14 16.61
CA PRO A 96 16.93 -9.55 17.80
C PRO A 96 16.17 -10.60 18.62
N GLN A 97 16.00 -10.36 19.92
CA GLN A 97 15.24 -11.20 20.85
C GLN A 97 14.33 -10.32 21.74
N PRO A 98 13.17 -10.84 22.20
CA PRO A 98 12.58 -12.13 21.85
C PRO A 98 11.94 -12.11 20.45
N THR A 99 12.07 -13.19 19.67
CA THR A 99 11.35 -13.33 18.40
C THR A 99 10.01 -14.02 18.57
N ALA A 100 9.08 -13.77 17.64
CA ALA A 100 7.81 -14.50 17.58
C ALA A 100 7.89 -15.84 16.83
N TYR A 101 9.07 -16.22 16.32
CA TYR A 101 9.31 -17.42 15.53
C TYR A 101 10.09 -18.44 16.35
N GLU A 102 10.10 -19.70 15.91
CA GLU A 102 10.93 -20.72 16.57
C GLU A 102 12.42 -20.42 16.33
N THR A 103 12.75 -19.95 15.12
CA THR A 103 14.11 -19.57 14.72
C THR A 103 14.12 -18.33 13.84
N HIS A 104 15.24 -17.59 13.82
CA HIS A 104 15.43 -16.49 12.87
C HIS A 104 15.41 -16.96 11.42
N GLN A 105 15.82 -18.20 11.14
CA GLN A 105 15.82 -18.76 9.78
C GLN A 105 14.39 -18.90 9.23
N GLU A 106 13.44 -19.30 10.07
CA GLU A 106 12.03 -19.36 9.68
C GLU A 106 11.52 -17.97 9.26
N ALA A 107 11.86 -16.95 10.05
CA ALA A 107 11.49 -15.58 9.77
C ALA A 107 12.10 -15.08 8.44
N LEU A 108 13.37 -15.42 8.17
CA LEU A 108 14.05 -15.11 6.91
C LEU A 108 13.38 -15.77 5.70
N GLU A 109 13.01 -17.04 5.81
CA GLU A 109 12.32 -17.73 4.71
C GLU A 109 10.95 -17.10 4.39
N ILE A 110 10.24 -16.56 5.40
CA ILE A 110 8.95 -15.88 5.20
C ILE A 110 9.08 -14.58 4.40
N VAL A 111 10.19 -13.84 4.56
CA VAL A 111 10.42 -12.54 3.91
C VAL A 111 11.41 -12.58 2.74
N LYS A 112 11.77 -13.79 2.29
CA LYS A 112 12.69 -14.04 1.19
C LYS A 112 12.18 -13.56 -0.17
N ASP A 113 10.89 -13.78 -0.45
CA ASP A 113 10.24 -13.28 -1.66
C ASP A 113 9.68 -11.88 -1.42
N LEU A 114 10.46 -10.84 -1.71
CA LEU A 114 10.02 -9.45 -1.59
C LEU A 114 8.91 -9.08 -2.59
N THR A 115 8.76 -9.82 -3.69
CA THR A 115 7.74 -9.57 -4.70
C THR A 115 6.33 -9.95 -4.24
N VAL A 116 6.23 -10.69 -3.12
CA VAL A 116 4.97 -11.12 -2.53
C VAL A 116 4.04 -9.96 -2.21
N VAL A 117 4.59 -8.80 -1.82
CA VAL A 117 3.81 -7.60 -1.48
C VAL A 117 3.03 -7.15 -2.71
N ARG A 118 3.73 -6.89 -3.82
CA ARG A 118 3.11 -6.47 -5.08
C ARG A 118 2.11 -7.49 -5.60
N ARG A 119 2.50 -8.77 -5.60
CA ARG A 119 1.64 -9.87 -6.05
C ARG A 119 0.33 -9.90 -5.25
N PHE A 120 0.43 -9.79 -3.92
CA PHE A 120 -0.73 -9.76 -3.05
C PHE A 120 -1.60 -8.51 -3.29
N THR A 121 -1.01 -7.31 -3.36
CA THR A 121 -1.74 -6.07 -3.64
C THR A 121 -2.48 -6.15 -4.99
N MET A 122 -1.83 -6.68 -6.02
CA MET A 122 -2.45 -6.85 -7.34
C MET A 122 -3.60 -7.85 -7.33
N GLN A 123 -3.45 -8.97 -6.60
CA GLN A 123 -4.52 -9.96 -6.43
C GLN A 123 -5.72 -9.37 -5.68
N ASP A 124 -5.49 -8.61 -4.61
CA ASP A 124 -6.53 -7.95 -3.84
C ASP A 124 -7.31 -6.91 -4.68
N LEU A 125 -6.59 -6.14 -5.51
CA LEU A 125 -7.19 -5.22 -6.48
C LEU A 125 -8.02 -5.97 -7.53
N ALA A 126 -7.49 -7.05 -8.11
CA ALA A 126 -8.21 -7.87 -9.07
C ALA A 126 -9.50 -8.44 -8.48
N LEU A 127 -9.46 -8.96 -7.25
CA LEU A 127 -10.64 -9.45 -6.54
C LEU A 127 -11.64 -8.34 -6.27
N SER A 128 -11.19 -7.16 -5.84
CA SER A 128 -12.04 -5.99 -5.61
C SER A 128 -12.75 -5.52 -6.90
N ILE A 129 -12.05 -5.57 -8.03
CA ILE A 129 -12.62 -5.28 -9.36
C ILE A 129 -13.71 -6.30 -9.68
N LEU A 130 -13.42 -7.60 -9.59
CA LEU A 130 -14.38 -8.67 -9.86
C LEU A 130 -15.61 -8.58 -8.96
N TYR A 131 -15.41 -8.35 -7.66
CA TYR A 131 -16.51 -8.16 -6.70
C TYR A 131 -17.38 -6.95 -7.08
N THR A 132 -16.77 -5.82 -7.42
CA THR A 132 -17.52 -4.62 -7.84
C THR A 132 -18.37 -4.90 -9.09
N LEU A 133 -17.82 -5.66 -10.05
CA LEU A 133 -18.51 -5.98 -11.29
C LEU A 133 -19.65 -6.99 -11.09
N ASP A 134 -19.47 -7.97 -10.21
CA ASP A 134 -20.52 -8.90 -9.81
C ASP A 134 -21.72 -8.15 -9.18
N GLN A 135 -21.43 -7.13 -8.35
CA GLN A 135 -22.47 -6.27 -7.79
C GLN A 135 -23.15 -5.37 -8.83
N LEU A 136 -22.44 -4.91 -9.86
CA LEU A 136 -23.07 -4.16 -10.96
C LEU A 136 -24.02 -5.06 -11.76
N HIS A 137 -23.69 -6.34 -11.94
CA HIS A 137 -24.53 -7.30 -12.66
C HIS A 137 -25.87 -7.57 -11.98
N SER A 138 -25.90 -7.69 -10.65
CA SER A 138 -27.15 -7.90 -9.91
C SER A 138 -28.12 -6.71 -10.04
N HIS A 139 -27.59 -5.50 -10.22
CA HIS A 139 -28.37 -4.27 -10.40
C HIS A 139 -28.71 -3.95 -11.87
N ALA A 140 -28.02 -4.53 -12.85
CA ALA A 140 -28.13 -4.20 -14.28
C ALA A 140 -28.52 -5.39 -15.18
N LEU A 141 -29.48 -6.21 -14.72
CA LEU A 141 -29.94 -7.42 -15.41
C LEU A 141 -30.43 -7.16 -16.85
N VAL A 142 -29.57 -7.44 -17.83
CA VAL A 142 -29.97 -7.77 -19.21
C VAL A 142 -29.12 -8.98 -19.62
N GLU A 143 -29.78 -10.07 -19.98
CA GLU A 143 -29.27 -11.44 -20.10
C GLU A 143 -28.03 -11.64 -21.03
N THR A 144 -27.64 -10.63 -21.81
CA THR A 144 -26.43 -10.65 -22.65
C THR A 144 -25.16 -10.16 -21.94
N ALA A 145 -25.29 -9.57 -20.74
CA ALA A 145 -24.18 -9.03 -19.95
C ALA A 145 -23.38 -10.14 -19.24
N CYS A 146 -24.03 -11.27 -18.97
CA CYS A 146 -23.49 -12.41 -18.22
C CYS A 146 -22.85 -13.46 -19.14
N ASP A 147 -22.04 -13.04 -20.11
CA ASP A 147 -21.21 -14.02 -20.82
C ASP A 147 -20.11 -14.51 -19.87
N VAL A 148 -20.35 -15.68 -19.27
CA VAL A 148 -19.42 -16.37 -18.37
C VAL A 148 -18.02 -16.49 -18.98
N MET A 149 -17.91 -16.53 -20.32
CA MET A 149 -16.62 -16.59 -21.00
C MET A 149 -15.83 -15.28 -20.87
N VAL A 150 -16.49 -14.12 -20.90
CA VAL A 150 -15.85 -12.81 -20.69
C VAL A 150 -15.31 -12.72 -19.26
N TRP A 151 -16.09 -13.16 -18.27
CA TRP A 151 -15.68 -13.16 -16.86
C TRP A 151 -14.56 -14.15 -16.57
N LYS A 152 -14.61 -15.33 -17.18
CA LYS A 152 -13.55 -16.34 -17.08
C LYS A 152 -12.25 -15.83 -17.69
N GLU A 153 -12.30 -15.22 -18.88
CA GLU A 153 -11.14 -14.64 -19.54
C GLU A 153 -10.54 -13.49 -18.72
N LEU A 154 -11.39 -12.63 -18.15
CA LEU A 154 -10.98 -11.55 -17.28
C LEU A 154 -10.26 -12.08 -16.02
N ALA A 155 -10.87 -13.05 -15.33
CA ALA A 155 -10.27 -13.65 -14.13
C ALA A 155 -8.93 -14.33 -14.43
N MET A 156 -8.83 -15.06 -15.54
CA MET A 156 -7.56 -15.66 -15.99
C MET A 156 -6.50 -14.60 -16.25
N LYS A 157 -6.84 -13.53 -17.00
CA LYS A 157 -5.89 -12.43 -17.27
C LYS A 157 -5.46 -11.73 -15.99
N ALA A 158 -6.39 -11.43 -15.09
CA ALA A 158 -6.11 -10.79 -13.80
C ALA A 158 -5.14 -11.63 -12.96
N SER A 159 -5.31 -12.95 -12.94
CA SER A 159 -4.43 -13.87 -12.20
C SER A 159 -3.00 -13.91 -12.75
N SER A 160 -2.82 -13.55 -14.02
CA SER A 160 -1.52 -13.54 -14.71
C SER A 160 -0.81 -12.18 -14.72
N CYS A 161 -1.44 -11.14 -14.15
CA CYS A 161 -0.86 -9.80 -14.11
C CYS A 161 0.36 -9.78 -13.18
N ASN A 162 1.47 -9.21 -13.67
CA ASN A 162 2.73 -9.08 -12.92
C ASN A 162 3.11 -7.61 -12.67
N ALA A 163 2.45 -6.67 -13.36
CA ALA A 163 2.57 -5.24 -13.14
C ALA A 163 1.20 -4.55 -13.06
N TYR A 164 1.13 -3.40 -12.39
CA TYR A 164 -0.06 -2.54 -12.37
C TYR A 164 -0.52 -2.11 -13.76
N SER A 165 0.40 -1.97 -14.71
CA SER A 165 0.08 -1.65 -16.10
C SER A 165 -0.70 -2.79 -16.79
N ASP A 166 -0.49 -4.05 -16.38
CA ASP A 166 -1.26 -5.20 -16.88
C ASP A 166 -2.72 -5.11 -16.43
N LEU A 167 -2.94 -4.79 -15.14
CA LEU A 167 -4.26 -4.53 -14.58
C LEU A 167 -4.94 -3.34 -15.28
N GLY A 168 -4.21 -2.25 -15.53
CA GLY A 168 -4.73 -1.09 -16.26
C GLY A 168 -5.18 -1.43 -17.68
N ARG A 169 -4.37 -2.19 -18.44
CA ARG A 169 -4.76 -2.68 -19.78
C ARG A 169 -5.96 -3.60 -19.74
N MET A 170 -6.08 -4.43 -18.70
CA MET A 170 -7.22 -5.31 -18.50
C MET A 170 -8.51 -4.51 -18.22
N LEU A 171 -8.45 -3.48 -17.37
CA LEU A 171 -9.58 -2.59 -17.10
C LEU A 171 -10.06 -1.86 -18.37
N LEU A 172 -9.13 -1.39 -19.20
CA LEU A 172 -9.48 -0.77 -20.49
C LEU A 172 -10.20 -1.75 -21.43
N LYS A 173 -9.74 -3.01 -21.51
CA LYS A 173 -10.42 -4.05 -22.30
C LYS A 173 -11.82 -4.33 -21.78
N LEU A 174 -11.97 -4.48 -20.47
CA LEU A 174 -13.25 -4.70 -19.83
C LEU A 174 -14.21 -3.53 -20.09
N GLN A 175 -13.75 -2.30 -19.90
CA GLN A 175 -14.56 -1.12 -20.21
C GLN A 175 -15.00 -1.15 -21.66
N ASN A 176 -14.14 -1.46 -22.63
CA ASN A 176 -14.55 -1.51 -24.04
C ASN A 176 -15.65 -2.56 -24.28
N SER A 177 -15.53 -3.73 -23.64
CA SER A 177 -16.53 -4.79 -23.72
C SER A 177 -17.88 -4.42 -23.10
N ILE A 178 -17.90 -3.63 -22.02
CA ILE A 178 -19.11 -3.15 -21.34
C ILE A 178 -19.68 -1.89 -22.02
N ALA A 179 -18.84 -0.91 -22.33
CA ALA A 179 -19.20 0.41 -22.85
C ALA A 179 -19.98 0.33 -24.15
N LEU A 180 -19.57 -0.55 -25.07
CA LEU A 180 -20.27 -0.76 -26.34
C LEU A 180 -21.72 -1.26 -26.17
N ARG A 181 -22.09 -1.76 -24.99
CA ARG A 181 -23.38 -2.41 -24.72
C ARG A 181 -24.23 -1.72 -23.66
N TYR A 182 -23.64 -0.89 -22.78
CA TYR A 182 -24.31 -0.43 -21.55
C TYR A 182 -24.11 1.05 -21.19
N ILE A 183 -23.21 1.79 -21.84
CA ILE A 183 -22.92 3.19 -21.48
C ILE A 183 -23.59 4.14 -22.48
N SER A 184 -24.13 5.27 -22.01
CA SER A 184 -24.79 6.25 -22.88
C SER A 184 -23.82 6.76 -23.95
N ALA A 185 -24.32 6.96 -25.18
CA ALA A 185 -23.53 7.47 -26.29
C ALA A 185 -22.89 8.83 -25.95
N ASP A 186 -23.56 9.66 -25.15
CA ASP A 186 -23.07 10.97 -24.71
C ASP A 186 -21.83 10.88 -23.83
N TRP A 187 -21.76 9.89 -22.93
CA TRP A 187 -20.57 9.68 -22.09
C TRP A 187 -19.41 9.14 -22.92
N ILE A 188 -19.67 8.21 -23.83
CA ILE A 188 -18.65 7.64 -24.73
C ILE A 188 -18.01 8.75 -25.56
N ASN A 189 -18.81 9.65 -26.15
CA ASN A 189 -18.30 10.71 -27.01
C ASN A 189 -17.53 11.81 -26.26
N SER A 190 -17.80 12.01 -24.96
CA SER A 190 -17.23 13.12 -24.20
C SER A 190 -16.06 12.73 -23.29
N SER A 191 -16.08 11.52 -22.72
CA SER A 191 -15.24 11.17 -21.56
C SER A 191 -14.32 9.99 -21.81
N PHE A 192 -14.57 9.19 -22.85
CA PHE A 192 -13.87 7.92 -23.09
C PHE A 192 -12.38 8.10 -23.38
N ASP A 193 -12.02 8.98 -24.32
CA ASP A 193 -10.62 9.17 -24.73
C ASP A 193 -9.76 9.65 -23.56
N THR A 194 -10.29 10.59 -22.77
CA THR A 194 -9.63 11.12 -21.56
C THR A 194 -9.42 10.02 -20.51
N TRP A 195 -10.39 9.13 -20.32
CA TRP A 195 -10.25 8.01 -19.39
C TRP A 195 -9.22 6.98 -19.88
N ALA A 196 -9.31 6.60 -21.16
CA ALA A 196 -8.42 5.61 -21.77
C ALA A 196 -6.95 6.08 -21.76
N GLU A 197 -6.73 7.38 -21.98
CA GLU A 197 -5.43 8.04 -21.85
C GLU A 197 -4.85 7.87 -20.45
N ARG A 198 -5.65 8.13 -19.40
CA ARG A 198 -5.21 7.97 -17.99
C ARG A 198 -4.89 6.52 -17.64
N CYS A 199 -5.66 5.56 -18.14
CA CYS A 199 -5.41 4.14 -17.91
C CYS A 199 -4.15 3.63 -18.63
N ARG A 200 -3.81 4.19 -19.80
CA ARG A 200 -2.57 3.89 -20.52
C ARG A 200 -1.35 4.56 -19.88
N ASN A 201 -1.52 5.78 -19.39
CA ASN A 201 -0.44 6.62 -18.88
C ASN A 201 -0.11 6.40 -17.39
N VAL A 202 -0.39 5.21 -16.82
CA VAL A 202 0.02 4.83 -15.45
C VAL A 202 1.53 4.52 -15.38
N ASN A 203 2.35 5.27 -16.12
CA ASN A 203 3.80 5.29 -15.96
C ASN A 203 4.16 6.46 -15.02
N GLY A 204 4.35 6.15 -13.73
CA GLY A 204 5.20 6.93 -12.83
C GLY A 204 4.67 8.25 -12.24
N GLY A 205 3.41 8.63 -12.43
CA GLY A 205 2.85 9.87 -11.87
C GLY A 205 1.97 9.63 -10.63
N SER A 206 2.37 10.18 -9.48
CA SER A 206 1.55 10.25 -8.26
C SER A 206 0.15 10.81 -8.57
N ILE A 207 -0.88 9.98 -8.45
CA ILE A 207 -2.28 10.42 -8.54
C ILE A 207 -2.55 11.27 -7.31
N ARG A 208 -2.60 12.60 -7.47
CA ARG A 208 -3.15 13.50 -6.44
C ARG A 208 -4.66 13.26 -6.37
N CYS A 209 -5.09 12.58 -5.32
CA CYS A 209 -6.48 12.62 -4.89
C CYS A 209 -6.70 13.98 -4.18
N GLY A 210 -7.44 14.87 -4.84
CA GLY A 210 -8.11 15.99 -4.18
C GLY A 210 -9.42 15.55 -3.55
#